data_AF-A0A1M3ND39-F1
#
_entry.id   AF-A0A1M3ND39-F1
#
_cell.length_a   1.000
_cell.length_b   1.000
_cell.length_c   1.000
_cell.angle_alpha   90.00
_cell.angle_beta   90.00
_cell.angle_gamma   90.00
#
_symmetry.space_group_name_H-M   'P 1'
#
loop_
_entity.id
_entity.type
_entity.pdbx_description
1 polymer ?
#
loop_
_entity_poly.entity_id
_entity_poly.type
_entity_poly.pdbx_seq_one_letter_code
_entity_poly.pdbx_strand_id
1 'polypeptide(L)'
;MSAKAGPVTMLAGAPTAAKPADDDGEFIRTLGVDEQARALEEGERFAASGDYEGARLKFADAWTVWRLPSVLLRLAVAEERCGRFIDALKSYGELKELTDPASDYVRSLASYDSYDPEAIDAMRIHADLSLARLVERVGQLEVDHPPGATVSIDGHLVANLDEQPIWVRAGVHRVSATLGDATESMSVECVAGARKVVTVLGGSARKQPRPE
;
A
#
# COMPACT_ATOMS: atom_id res chain seq x y z
N MET A 1 44.82 31.08 20.77
CA MET A 1 44.80 29.60 20.66
C MET A 1 43.45 29.19 20.10
N SER A 2 43.36 28.96 18.78
CA SER A 2 42.12 28.64 18.07
C SER A 2 42.00 27.12 17.90
N ALA A 3 40.90 26.53 18.37
CA ALA A 3 40.50 25.18 18.03
C ALA A 3 39.47 25.22 16.89
N LYS A 4 39.81 24.62 15.74
CA LYS A 4 38.89 24.39 14.62
C LYS A 4 38.10 23.10 14.88
N ALA A 5 36.78 23.20 14.92
CA ALA A 5 35.89 22.04 14.82
C ALA A 5 35.74 21.64 13.35
N GLY A 6 36.02 20.38 13.03
CA GLY A 6 35.74 19.79 11.71
C GLY A 6 34.33 19.18 11.66
N PRO A 7 33.71 19.08 10.48
CA PRO A 7 32.38 18.50 10.34
C PRO A 7 32.45 16.97 10.37
N VAL A 8 31.58 16.36 11.18
CA VAL A 8 31.33 14.92 11.20
C VAL A 8 30.37 14.59 10.05
N THR A 9 30.89 13.98 9.00
CA THR A 9 30.09 13.42 7.90
C THR A 9 29.41 12.15 8.38
N MET A 10 28.10 12.20 8.59
CA MET A 10 27.25 11.04 8.83
C MET A 10 27.06 10.30 7.49
N LEU A 11 27.71 9.14 7.33
CA LEU A 11 27.37 8.19 6.27
C LEU A 11 26.01 7.56 6.61
N ALA A 12 24.99 7.87 5.82
CA ALA A 12 23.74 7.11 5.82
C ALA A 12 24.00 5.75 5.16
N GLY A 13 24.00 4.69 5.97
CA GLY A 13 24.00 3.31 5.49
C GLY A 13 22.66 3.00 4.84
N ALA A 14 22.67 2.64 3.56
CA ALA A 14 21.50 2.08 2.89
C ALA A 14 21.13 0.74 3.56
N PRO A 15 19.84 0.44 3.77
CA PRO A 15 19.44 -0.88 4.25
C PRO A 15 19.80 -1.91 3.17
N THR A 16 20.64 -2.86 3.54
CA THR A 16 20.90 -4.09 2.77
C THR A 16 19.57 -4.76 2.52
N ALA A 17 19.17 -4.87 1.25
CA ALA A 17 18.04 -5.69 0.85
C ALA A 17 18.31 -7.12 1.31
N ALA A 18 17.49 -7.61 2.25
CA ALA A 18 17.48 -9.01 2.63
C ALA A 18 17.28 -9.83 1.36
N LYS A 19 18.17 -10.80 1.14
CA LYS A 19 18.08 -11.72 0.01
C LYS A 19 16.74 -12.47 0.14
N PRO A 20 15.88 -12.50 -0.89
CA PRO A 20 14.67 -13.31 -0.82
C PRO A 20 15.07 -14.76 -0.57
N ALA A 21 14.30 -15.47 0.26
CA ALA A 21 14.48 -16.89 0.48
C ALA A 21 14.44 -17.61 -0.88
N ASP A 22 15.55 -18.27 -1.24
CA ASP A 22 15.72 -18.97 -2.51
C ASP A 22 14.79 -20.21 -2.65
N ASP A 23 14.02 -20.54 -1.60
CA ASP A 23 13.26 -21.79 -1.46
C ASP A 23 11.85 -21.76 -2.09
N ASP A 24 11.25 -20.56 -2.23
CA ASP A 24 9.89 -20.43 -2.77
C ASP A 24 9.81 -20.88 -4.24
N GLY A 25 10.87 -20.66 -5.01
CA GLY A 25 10.91 -20.96 -6.44
C GLY A 25 10.87 -22.45 -6.76
N GLU A 26 11.46 -23.29 -5.91
CA GLU A 26 11.48 -24.76 -6.09
C GLU A 26 10.14 -25.38 -5.67
N PHE A 27 9.56 -24.91 -4.56
CA PHE A 27 8.21 -25.29 -4.14
C PHE A 27 7.17 -24.95 -5.22
N ILE A 28 7.29 -23.76 -5.82
CA ILE A 28 6.42 -23.26 -6.88
C ILE A 28 6.49 -24.10 -8.17
N ARG A 29 7.68 -24.48 -8.62
CA ARG A 29 7.85 -25.33 -9.83
C ARG A 29 7.21 -26.70 -9.67
N THR A 30 7.12 -27.19 -8.43
CA THR A 30 6.54 -28.49 -8.11
C THR A 30 4.99 -28.49 -8.17
N LEU A 31 4.35 -27.33 -8.06
CA LEU A 31 2.88 -27.18 -8.11
C LEU A 31 2.28 -27.26 -9.53
N GLY A 32 3.12 -27.42 -10.57
CA GLY A 32 2.67 -27.75 -11.94
C GLY A 32 1.95 -26.63 -12.68
N VAL A 33 2.09 -25.36 -12.25
CA VAL A 33 1.55 -24.19 -12.95
C VAL A 33 2.70 -23.38 -13.56
N ASP A 34 3.24 -23.88 -14.66
CA ASP A 34 4.44 -23.35 -15.33
C ASP A 34 4.34 -21.86 -15.68
N GLU A 35 3.14 -21.36 -15.96
CA GLU A 35 2.93 -19.99 -16.41
C GLU A 35 3.19 -18.96 -15.30
N GLN A 36 2.78 -19.25 -14.06
CA GLN A 36 2.95 -18.33 -12.95
C GLN A 36 4.36 -18.41 -12.38
N ALA A 37 5.03 -19.55 -12.55
CA ALA A 37 6.44 -19.72 -12.15
C ALA A 37 7.28 -18.82 -13.05
N ARG A 38 6.96 -18.84 -14.35
CA ARG A 38 7.50 -17.90 -15.32
C ARG A 38 7.10 -16.47 -15.01
N ALA A 39 5.86 -16.19 -14.60
CA ALA A 39 5.47 -14.83 -14.21
C ALA A 39 6.33 -14.33 -13.04
N LEU A 40 6.56 -15.15 -12.01
CA LEU A 40 7.43 -14.79 -10.88
C LEU A 40 8.87 -14.54 -11.34
N GLU A 41 9.46 -15.46 -12.12
CA GLU A 41 10.82 -15.32 -12.67
C GLU A 41 10.97 -14.09 -13.58
N GLU A 42 9.98 -13.84 -14.44
CA GLU A 42 9.93 -12.65 -15.29
C GLU A 42 9.83 -11.37 -14.45
N GLY A 43 9.00 -11.39 -13.41
CA GLY A 43 8.89 -10.29 -12.46
C GLY A 43 10.21 -9.97 -11.77
N GLU A 44 10.94 -10.99 -11.33
CA GLU A 44 12.28 -10.83 -10.74
C GLU A 44 13.28 -10.26 -11.76
N ARG A 45 13.23 -10.71 -13.02
CA ARG A 45 14.06 -10.17 -14.10
C ARG A 45 13.75 -8.69 -14.37
N PHE A 46 12.47 -8.31 -14.44
CA PHE A 46 12.06 -6.92 -14.61
C PHE A 46 12.54 -6.06 -13.42
N ALA A 47 12.34 -6.53 -12.19
CA ALA A 47 12.79 -5.84 -10.99
C ALA A 47 14.31 -5.65 -10.96
N ALA A 48 15.08 -6.68 -11.35
CA ALA A 48 16.54 -6.62 -11.45
C ALA A 48 17.02 -5.60 -12.50
N SER A 49 16.24 -5.40 -13.56
CA SER A 49 16.51 -4.38 -14.59
C SER A 49 16.04 -2.97 -14.23
N GLY A 50 15.35 -2.79 -13.10
CA GLY A 50 14.76 -1.53 -12.67
C GLY A 50 13.40 -1.20 -13.31
N ASP A 51 12.84 -2.11 -14.12
CA ASP A 51 11.49 -1.99 -14.67
C ASP A 51 10.45 -2.45 -13.64
N TYR A 52 10.16 -1.59 -12.68
CA TYR A 52 9.25 -1.92 -11.58
C TYR A 52 7.79 -2.01 -12.00
N GLU A 53 7.35 -1.34 -13.06
CA GLU A 53 5.98 -1.47 -13.56
C GLU A 53 5.80 -2.81 -14.29
N GLY A 54 6.78 -3.24 -15.09
CA GLY A 54 6.83 -4.58 -15.66
C GLY A 54 6.85 -5.66 -14.58
N ALA A 55 7.67 -5.48 -13.54
CA ALA A 55 7.73 -6.39 -12.40
C ALA A 55 6.38 -6.47 -11.66
N ARG A 56 5.75 -5.32 -11.40
CA ARG A 56 4.44 -5.25 -10.73
C ARG A 56 3.38 -6.07 -11.45
N LEU A 57 3.27 -5.92 -12.77
CA LEU A 57 2.29 -6.67 -13.57
C LEU A 57 2.49 -8.18 -13.40
N LYS A 58 3.75 -8.64 -13.46
CA LYS A 58 4.09 -10.05 -13.36
C LYS A 58 3.90 -10.63 -11.96
N PHE A 59 4.23 -9.87 -10.92
CA PHE A 59 3.93 -10.28 -9.54
C PHE A 59 2.42 -10.26 -9.26
N ALA A 60 1.66 -9.34 -9.85
CA ALA A 60 0.21 -9.34 -9.77
C ALA A 60 -0.39 -10.59 -10.42
N ASP A 61 0.10 -10.98 -11.61
CA ASP A 61 -0.30 -12.22 -12.27
C ASP A 61 0.02 -13.44 -11.40
N ALA A 62 1.21 -13.52 -10.82
CA ALA A 62 1.59 -14.61 -9.91
C ALA A 62 0.70 -14.66 -8.65
N TRP A 63 0.36 -13.50 -8.08
CA TRP A 63 -0.50 -13.37 -6.90
C TRP A 63 -1.93 -13.87 -7.12
N THR A 64 -2.43 -13.87 -8.37
CA THR A 64 -3.77 -14.40 -8.67
C THR A 64 -3.89 -15.89 -8.41
N VAL A 65 -2.77 -16.64 -8.50
CA VAL A 65 -2.73 -18.09 -8.32
C VAL A 65 -2.08 -18.45 -7.00
N TRP A 66 -0.95 -17.81 -6.67
CA TRP A 66 -0.20 -18.08 -5.45
C TRP A 66 -0.36 -16.97 -4.45
N ARG A 67 -1.27 -17.21 -3.50
CA ARG A 67 -1.49 -16.36 -2.35
C ARG A 67 -0.43 -16.55 -1.26
N LEU A 68 0.85 -16.47 -1.66
CA LEU A 68 2.02 -16.61 -0.79
C LEU A 68 2.56 -15.24 -0.31
N PRO A 69 2.86 -15.04 0.98
CA PRO A 69 3.36 -13.77 1.52
C PRO A 69 4.57 -13.21 0.76
N SER A 70 5.47 -14.08 0.31
CA SER A 70 6.67 -13.69 -0.41
C SER A 70 6.38 -13.13 -1.81
N VAL A 71 5.31 -13.58 -2.48
CA VAL A 71 4.83 -13.02 -3.75
C VAL A 71 4.16 -11.67 -3.49
N LEU A 72 3.34 -11.57 -2.44
CA LEU A 72 2.70 -10.31 -2.05
C LEU A 72 3.72 -9.24 -1.66
N LEU A 73 4.77 -9.60 -0.91
CA LEU A 73 5.85 -8.68 -0.58
C LEU A 73 6.55 -8.16 -1.84
N ARG A 74 6.86 -9.04 -2.80
CA ARG A 74 7.47 -8.63 -4.08
C ARG A 74 6.55 -7.68 -4.86
N LEU A 75 5.25 -7.98 -4.90
CA LEU A 75 4.23 -7.09 -5.49
C LEU A 75 4.22 -5.72 -4.81
N ALA A 76 4.11 -5.67 -3.48
CA ALA A 76 4.07 -4.43 -2.71
C ALA A 76 5.33 -3.57 -2.92
N VAL A 77 6.51 -4.20 -2.94
CA VAL A 77 7.78 -3.52 -3.23
C VAL A 77 7.79 -2.95 -4.65
N ALA A 78 7.31 -3.71 -5.64
CA ALA A 78 7.24 -3.22 -7.02
C ALA A 78 6.27 -2.04 -7.16
N GLU A 79 5.09 -2.12 -6.54
CA GLU A 79 4.09 -1.03 -6.48
C GLU A 79 4.68 0.23 -5.86
N GLU A 80 5.40 0.09 -4.75
CA GLU A 80 6.07 1.21 -4.13
C GLU A 80 7.13 1.83 -5.07
N ARG A 81 7.98 0.99 -5.68
CA ARG A 81 9.10 1.46 -6.50
C ARG A 81 8.64 2.14 -7.78
N CYS A 82 7.49 1.77 -8.33
CA CYS A 82 6.89 2.45 -9.49
C CYS A 82 5.99 3.64 -9.11
N GLY A 83 5.88 4.00 -7.83
CA GLY A 83 5.14 5.19 -7.38
C GLY A 83 3.66 4.97 -7.12
N ARG A 84 3.18 3.72 -7.12
CA ARG A 84 1.79 3.35 -6.82
C ARG A 84 1.59 3.16 -5.32
N PHE A 85 1.74 4.25 -4.57
CA PHE A 85 1.75 4.18 -3.10
C PHE A 85 0.45 3.68 -2.47
N ILE A 86 -0.70 3.94 -3.10
CA ILE A 86 -1.99 3.46 -2.60
C ILE A 86 -2.10 1.94 -2.75
N ASP A 87 -1.72 1.41 -3.92
CA ASP A 87 -1.69 -0.03 -4.19
C ASP A 87 -0.70 -0.70 -3.21
N ALA A 88 0.49 -0.13 -3.06
CA ALA A 88 1.50 -0.62 -2.11
C ALA A 88 1.00 -0.62 -0.66
N LEU A 89 0.32 0.43 -0.19
CA LEU A 89 -0.28 0.48 1.15
C LEU A 89 -1.27 -0.67 1.36
N LYS A 90 -2.10 -0.96 0.36
CA LYS A 90 -3.04 -2.07 0.41
C LYS A 90 -2.31 -3.41 0.49
N SER A 91 -1.35 -3.65 -0.41
CA SER A 91 -0.58 -4.90 -0.46
C SER A 91 0.23 -5.13 0.81
N TYR A 92 0.84 -4.10 1.39
CA TYR A 92 1.53 -4.21 2.69
C TYR A 92 0.57 -4.44 3.86
N GLY A 93 -0.63 -3.86 3.82
CA GLY A 93 -1.69 -4.13 4.79
C GLY A 93 -2.13 -5.59 4.75
N GLU A 94 -2.44 -6.11 3.57
CA GLU A 94 -2.79 -7.53 3.36
C GLU A 94 -1.64 -8.46 3.77
N LEU A 95 -0.39 -8.07 3.49
CA LEU A 95 0.79 -8.83 3.93
C LEU A 95 0.88 -8.90 5.45
N LYS A 96 0.61 -7.79 6.14
CA LYS A 96 0.63 -7.75 7.61
C LYS A 96 -0.44 -8.66 8.21
N GLU A 97 -1.65 -8.67 7.66
CA GLU A 97 -2.71 -9.57 8.08
C GLU A 97 -2.34 -11.04 7.83
N LEU A 98 -1.77 -11.34 6.66
CA LEU A 98 -1.37 -12.69 6.27
C LEU A 98 -0.20 -13.22 7.12
N THR A 99 0.67 -12.33 7.60
CA THR A 99 1.85 -12.66 8.42
C THR A 99 1.62 -12.47 9.93
N ASP A 100 0.39 -12.15 10.34
CA ASP A 100 0.05 -12.06 11.76
C ASP A 100 0.15 -13.46 12.41
N PRO A 101 0.79 -13.62 13.58
CA PRO A 101 0.89 -14.90 14.28
C PRO A 101 -0.48 -15.53 14.63
N ALA A 102 -1.52 -14.71 14.77
CA ALA A 102 -2.89 -15.14 15.00
C ALA A 102 -3.64 -15.50 13.70
N SER A 103 -3.09 -15.21 12.53
CA SER A 103 -3.70 -15.58 11.24
C SER A 103 -3.76 -17.10 11.07
N ASP A 104 -4.81 -17.57 10.41
CA ASP A 104 -4.95 -18.99 10.09
C ASP A 104 -3.86 -19.47 9.13
N TYR A 105 -3.34 -18.58 8.28
CA TYR A 105 -2.22 -18.85 7.39
C TYR A 105 -0.95 -19.21 8.16
N VAL A 106 -0.51 -18.35 9.09
CA VAL A 106 0.70 -18.61 9.89
C VAL A 106 0.51 -19.84 10.78
N ARG A 107 -0.66 -20.02 11.39
CA ARG A 107 -0.96 -21.22 12.17
C ARG A 107 -0.88 -22.50 11.35
N SER A 108 -1.38 -22.48 10.11
CA SER A 108 -1.28 -23.62 9.20
C SER A 108 0.17 -23.84 8.74
N LEU A 109 0.93 -22.78 8.46
CA LEU A 109 2.33 -22.91 8.09
C LEU A 109 3.17 -23.52 9.21
N ALA A 110 2.90 -23.16 10.46
CA ALA A 110 3.67 -23.62 11.62
C ALA A 110 3.69 -25.16 11.81
N SER A 111 2.84 -25.90 11.11
CA SER A 111 2.87 -27.38 11.11
C SER A 111 3.80 -28.00 10.06
N TYR A 112 4.39 -27.23 9.14
CA TYR A 112 5.28 -27.71 8.10
C TYR A 112 6.76 -27.60 8.53
N ASP A 113 7.58 -28.59 8.16
CA ASP A 113 9.01 -28.61 8.48
C ASP A 113 9.80 -27.45 7.82
N SER A 114 9.27 -26.89 6.72
CA SER A 114 9.84 -25.73 6.02
C SER A 114 9.42 -24.38 6.62
N TYR A 115 8.67 -24.38 7.74
CA TYR A 115 8.27 -23.15 8.39
C TYR A 115 9.46 -22.44 9.04
N ASP A 116 9.73 -21.24 8.54
CA ASP A 116 10.70 -20.32 9.12
C ASP A 116 9.97 -19.14 9.79
N PRO A 117 9.85 -19.14 11.14
CA PRO A 117 9.23 -18.03 11.86
C PRO A 117 10.02 -16.72 11.73
N GLU A 118 11.35 -16.77 11.55
CA GLU A 118 12.17 -15.56 11.39
C GLU A 118 11.91 -14.90 10.04
N ALA A 119 11.71 -15.69 8.98
CA ALA A 119 11.32 -15.16 7.66
C ALA A 119 9.96 -14.46 7.71
N ILE A 120 8.95 -15.06 8.37
CA ILE A 120 7.62 -14.45 8.54
C ILE A 120 7.72 -13.17 9.36
N ASP A 121 8.48 -13.18 10.45
CA ASP A 121 8.69 -12.00 11.30
C ASP A 121 9.38 -10.86 10.53
N ALA A 122 10.39 -11.18 9.72
CA ALA A 122 11.08 -10.22 8.87
C ALA A 122 10.14 -9.58 7.83
N MET A 123 9.25 -10.35 7.21
CA MET A 123 8.24 -9.81 6.29
C MET A 123 7.28 -8.86 7.00
N ARG A 124 6.82 -9.22 8.22
CA ARG A 124 5.95 -8.36 9.02
C ARG A 124 6.63 -7.05 9.40
N ILE A 125 7.87 -7.11 9.87
CA ILE A 125 8.68 -5.92 10.19
C ILE A 125 8.86 -5.04 8.94
N HIS A 126 9.13 -5.65 7.78
CA HIS A 126 9.24 -4.91 6.51
C HIS A 126 7.93 -4.20 6.17
N ALA A 127 6.79 -4.88 6.31
CA ALA A 127 5.48 -4.31 6.06
C ALA A 127 5.20 -3.12 7.00
N ASP A 128 5.45 -3.27 8.31
CA ASP A 128 5.24 -2.21 9.29
C ASP A 128 6.07 -0.94 8.98
N LEU A 129 7.37 -1.12 8.67
CA LEU A 129 8.25 0.00 8.31
C LEU A 129 7.81 0.66 7.00
N SER A 130 7.34 -0.12 6.03
CA SER A 130 6.91 0.38 4.72
C SER A 130 5.59 1.13 4.82
N LEU A 131 4.63 0.60 5.59
CA LEU A 131 3.36 1.28 5.89
C LEU A 131 3.63 2.64 6.56
N ALA A 132 4.44 2.67 7.62
CA ALA A 132 4.77 3.91 8.33
C ALA A 132 5.38 4.98 7.42
N ARG A 133 6.21 4.58 6.46
CA ARG A 133 6.82 5.50 5.49
C ARG A 133 5.85 5.91 4.37
N LEU A 134 4.99 5.01 3.91
CA LEU A 134 4.06 5.27 2.81
C LEU A 134 2.90 6.17 3.23
N VAL A 135 2.43 6.07 4.48
CA VAL A 135 1.36 6.96 4.97
C VAL A 135 1.76 8.43 4.94
N GLU A 136 3.05 8.75 5.06
CA GLU A 136 3.58 10.11 4.93
C GLU A 136 3.60 10.62 3.48
N ARG A 137 3.40 9.73 2.49
CA ARG A 137 3.48 10.04 1.05
C ARG A 137 2.12 10.14 0.37
N VAL A 138 1.06 9.76 1.07
CA VAL A 138 -0.33 9.80 0.58
C VAL A 138 -1.18 10.76 1.42
N GLY A 139 -2.26 11.27 0.83
CA GLY A 139 -3.28 11.98 1.57
C GLY A 139 -4.31 11.03 2.16
N GLN A 140 -4.97 11.44 3.23
CA GLN A 140 -6.07 10.72 3.85
C GLN A 140 -7.35 11.57 3.79
N LEU A 141 -8.41 11.02 3.23
CA LEU A 141 -9.73 11.65 3.17
C LEU A 141 -10.70 10.94 4.10
N GLU A 142 -11.27 11.69 5.02
CA GLU A 142 -12.43 11.27 5.82
C GLU A 142 -13.65 12.01 5.24
N VAL A 143 -14.61 11.26 4.71
CA VAL A 143 -15.80 11.82 4.06
C VAL A 143 -17.00 11.62 4.96
N ASP A 144 -17.47 12.70 5.56
CA ASP A 144 -18.71 12.74 6.32
C ASP A 144 -19.88 12.92 5.34
N HIS A 145 -20.80 11.95 5.33
CA HIS A 145 -21.91 11.89 4.39
C HIS A 145 -23.17 11.34 5.07
N PRO A 146 -24.37 11.71 4.60
CA PRO A 146 -25.60 11.11 5.11
C PRO A 146 -25.71 9.62 4.73
N PRO A 147 -26.38 8.79 5.55
CA PRO A 147 -26.63 7.39 5.22
C PRO A 147 -27.34 7.22 3.87
N GLY A 148 -26.93 6.21 3.08
CA GLY A 148 -27.47 5.95 1.75
C GLY A 148 -26.93 6.86 0.64
N ALA A 149 -26.06 7.82 0.96
CA ALA A 149 -25.35 8.59 -0.06
C ALA A 149 -24.31 7.72 -0.77
N THR A 150 -24.20 7.93 -2.08
CA THR A 150 -23.17 7.35 -2.93
C THR A 150 -22.05 8.36 -3.10
N VAL A 151 -20.82 8.04 -2.69
CA VAL A 151 -19.67 8.96 -2.79
C VAL A 151 -18.70 8.48 -3.86
N SER A 152 -18.20 9.40 -4.68
CA SER A 152 -17.09 9.15 -5.59
C SER A 152 -15.97 10.17 -5.43
N ILE A 153 -14.74 9.71 -5.62
CA ILE A 153 -13.52 10.52 -5.57
C ILE A 153 -12.86 10.42 -6.95
N ASP A 154 -12.65 11.57 -7.58
CA ASP A 154 -12.13 11.69 -8.96
C ASP A 154 -12.93 10.88 -10.00
N GLY A 155 -14.23 10.72 -9.75
CA GLY A 155 -15.13 9.92 -10.60
C GLY A 155 -15.08 8.42 -10.33
N HIS A 156 -14.27 7.95 -9.38
CA HIS A 156 -14.28 6.57 -8.92
C HIS A 156 -15.19 6.40 -7.71
N LEU A 157 -16.19 5.51 -7.84
CA LEU A 157 -17.11 5.17 -6.77
C LEU A 157 -16.35 4.53 -5.59
N VAL A 158 -16.57 5.06 -4.38
CA VAL A 158 -16.06 4.47 -3.15
C VAL A 158 -17.04 3.40 -2.69
N ALA A 159 -16.64 2.13 -2.79
CA ALA A 159 -17.54 1.00 -2.51
C ALA A 159 -17.86 0.86 -1.01
N ASN A 160 -16.86 1.05 -0.14
CA ASN A 160 -16.97 0.89 1.30
C ASN A 160 -16.64 2.20 2.02
N LEU A 161 -17.63 3.07 2.19
CA LEU A 161 -17.44 4.35 2.87
C LEU A 161 -17.21 4.24 4.37
N ASP A 162 -17.48 3.08 4.96
CA ASP A 162 -17.22 2.79 6.37
C ASP A 162 -15.72 2.50 6.63
N GLU A 163 -14.95 2.15 5.59
CA GLU A 163 -13.51 1.93 5.66
C GLU A 163 -12.74 3.26 5.54
N GLN A 164 -12.93 4.14 6.54
CA GLN A 164 -12.23 5.41 6.61
C GLN A 164 -10.94 5.32 7.45
N PRO A 165 -9.90 6.12 7.13
CA PRO A 165 -9.83 7.10 6.05
C PRO A 165 -9.56 6.48 4.68
N ILE A 166 -10.03 7.14 3.63
CA ILE A 166 -9.77 6.78 2.23
C ILE A 166 -8.40 7.34 1.83
N TRP A 167 -7.51 6.47 1.38
CA TRP A 167 -6.18 6.85 0.90
C TRP A 167 -6.27 7.45 -0.50
N VAL A 168 -5.72 8.65 -0.68
CA VAL A 168 -5.64 9.33 -1.97
C VAL A 168 -4.21 9.82 -2.24
N ARG A 169 -3.92 10.16 -3.49
CA ARG A 169 -2.63 10.78 -3.82
C ARG A 169 -2.56 12.15 -3.15
N ALA A 170 -1.36 12.69 -2.99
CA ALA A 170 -1.25 14.11 -2.68
C ALA A 170 -1.66 14.92 -3.91
N GLY A 171 -2.48 15.96 -3.71
CA GLY A 171 -3.01 16.78 -4.79
C GLY A 171 -4.44 17.25 -4.55
N VAL A 172 -5.03 17.82 -5.58
CA VAL A 172 -6.44 18.27 -5.56
C VAL A 172 -7.31 17.14 -6.10
N HIS A 173 -8.25 16.71 -5.27
CA HIS A 173 -9.22 15.66 -5.58
C HIS A 173 -10.62 16.23 -5.69
N ARG A 174 -11.46 15.65 -6.55
CA ARG A 174 -12.88 16.00 -6.63
C ARG A 174 -13.68 14.95 -5.87
N VAL A 175 -14.26 15.35 -4.74
CA VAL A 175 -15.19 14.52 -3.97
C VAL A 175 -16.60 14.88 -4.42
N SER A 176 -17.40 13.88 -4.77
CA SER A 176 -18.82 14.07 -5.09
C SER A 176 -19.67 13.07 -4.36
N ALA A 177 -20.87 13.48 -3.98
CA ALA A 177 -21.83 12.63 -3.30
C ALA A 177 -23.22 12.83 -3.88
N THR A 178 -23.96 11.72 -4.03
CA THR A 178 -25.32 11.69 -4.56
C THR A 178 -26.24 10.97 -3.57
N LEU A 179 -27.38 11.59 -3.24
CA LEU A 179 -28.44 11.01 -2.42
C LEU A 179 -29.79 11.32 -3.06
N GLY A 180 -30.44 10.30 -3.63
CA GLY A 180 -31.63 10.50 -4.48
C GLY A 180 -31.28 11.39 -5.67
N ASP A 181 -32.01 12.50 -5.84
CA ASP A 181 -31.78 13.46 -6.92
C ASP A 181 -30.77 14.56 -6.55
N ALA A 182 -30.34 14.64 -5.28
CA ALA A 182 -29.37 15.62 -4.83
C ALA A 182 -27.94 15.16 -5.13
N THR A 183 -27.15 16.00 -5.79
CA THR A 183 -25.72 15.77 -6.01
C THR A 183 -24.93 16.99 -5.57
N GLU A 184 -23.90 16.77 -4.75
CA GLU A 184 -22.92 17.78 -4.36
C GLU A 184 -21.53 17.38 -4.86
N SER A 185 -20.71 18.35 -5.22
CA SER A 185 -19.32 18.14 -5.62
C SER A 185 -18.45 19.24 -5.03
N MET A 186 -17.29 18.88 -4.53
CA MET A 186 -16.28 19.83 -4.05
C MET A 186 -14.87 19.39 -4.39
N SER A 187 -13.99 20.36 -4.53
CA SER A 187 -12.55 20.14 -4.70
C SER A 187 -11.86 20.21 -3.34
N VAL A 188 -11.06 19.21 -3.03
CA VAL A 188 -10.36 19.07 -1.76
C VAL A 188 -8.88 18.88 -2.03
N GLU A 189 -8.07 19.77 -1.47
CA GLU A 189 -6.62 19.61 -1.47
C GLU A 189 -6.20 18.65 -0.36
N CYS A 190 -5.49 17.59 -0.75
CA CYS A 190 -4.92 16.58 0.12
C CYS A 190 -3.39 16.71 0.12
N VAL A 191 -2.83 16.99 1.29
CA VAL A 191 -1.38 17.06 1.48
C VAL A 191 -0.87 15.67 1.90
N ALA A 192 0.30 15.28 1.40
CA ALA A 192 0.95 14.03 1.81
C ALA A 192 1.15 13.98 3.33
N GLY A 193 0.81 12.86 3.96
CA GLY A 193 0.89 12.65 5.41
C GLY A 193 -0.20 13.36 6.21
N ALA A 194 -1.10 14.11 5.57
CA ALA A 194 -2.18 14.81 6.25
C ALA A 194 -3.52 14.09 6.09
N ARG A 195 -4.33 14.16 7.14
CA ARG A 195 -5.74 13.76 7.14
C ARG A 195 -6.62 14.98 6.94
N LYS A 196 -7.59 14.86 6.04
CA LYS A 196 -8.55 15.92 5.71
C LYS A 196 -9.96 15.37 5.82
N VAL A 197 -10.76 16.04 6.65
CA VAL A 197 -12.20 15.76 6.81
C VAL A 197 -12.99 16.63 5.84
N VAL A 198 -13.97 16.03 5.18
CA VAL A 198 -14.79 16.65 4.14
C VAL A 198 -16.24 16.26 4.41
N THR A 199 -17.13 17.25 4.56
CA THR A 199 -18.57 16.99 4.70
C THR A 199 -19.26 17.27 3.38
N VAL A 200 -20.03 16.30 2.87
CA VAL A 200 -20.79 16.38 1.62
C VAL A 200 -22.27 16.13 1.90
N LEU A 201 -23.16 16.77 1.12
CA LEU A 201 -24.62 16.74 1.28
C LEU A 201 -25.09 17.23 2.68
N GLY A 202 -24.26 18.04 3.33
CA GLY A 202 -24.53 18.67 4.62
C GLY A 202 -25.52 19.80 4.45
N GLY A 203 -26.81 19.51 4.49
CA GLY A 203 -27.88 20.50 4.33
C GLY A 203 -27.74 21.71 5.29
N SER A 204 -27.30 22.84 4.72
CA SER A 204 -27.38 24.24 5.22
C SER A 204 -26.45 24.71 6.35
N ALA A 205 -25.61 25.70 5.98
CA ALA A 205 -25.09 26.83 6.77
C ALA A 205 -23.89 26.64 7.73
N ARG A 206 -22.68 26.88 7.21
CA ARG A 206 -21.82 27.98 7.71
C ARG A 206 -21.32 28.80 6.54
N LYS A 207 -21.90 29.99 6.34
CA LYS A 207 -21.26 31.08 5.59
C LYS A 207 -19.87 31.30 6.20
N GLN A 208 -18.80 31.12 5.42
CA GLN A 208 -17.51 31.70 5.79
C GLN A 208 -17.71 33.23 5.89
N PRO A 209 -17.27 33.88 6.99
CA PRO A 209 -17.21 35.33 7.02
C PRO A 209 -16.20 35.79 5.96
N ARG A 210 -16.66 36.70 5.09
CA ARG A 210 -15.83 37.37 4.08
C ARG A 210 -14.77 38.20 4.83
N PRO A 211 -13.47 38.12 4.48
CA PRO A 211 -12.47 39.00 5.09
C PRO A 211 -12.75 40.45 4.68
N GLU A 212 -12.75 41.34 5.67
CA GLU A 212 -12.77 42.81 5.50
C GLU A 212 -11.47 43.31 4.86
#